data_AF-A0A1J4KD69-F1
#
_entry.id   AF-A0A1J4KD69-F1
#
_cell.length_a   1.000
_cell.length_b   1.000
_cell.length_c   1.000
_cell.angle_alpha   90.00
_cell.angle_beta   90.00
_cell.angle_gamma   90.00
#
_symmetry.space_group_name_H-M   'P 1'
#
loop_
_entity.id
_entity.type
_entity.pdbx_description
1 polymer ?
#
loop_
_entity_poly.entity_id
_entity_poly.type
_entity_poly.pdbx_seq_one_letter_code
_entity_poly.pdbx_strand_id
1 'polypeptide(L)'
;MMVFFHQFPLIDIYQYIVLTMCILFATYQIYTAKMAENSKIPLPEYKPNYFEKHDFDPKKKSANPLNESFPLPLVNRSAPQSDSKWAEQFLRLPTWSHGYQKCDSADTEVSCYELVRAAKAVERWEKSIKSNSTTGQVWVHVTNEEFPDTLSMLYHGLQIAVLTNRELITEKNKFAPIVLPDSVKDAKKDEGGQTLKTDYTFACSDVSSRFPNVKFSGSSWPQVLYTHNTIAQPLREEFGFHAAYFLGNYLFGTLEKPGTECFLQENLQTIEGWRFMQDPDMLRPKDYLQYIDDCGLKKGETVMITNDNDSNFHDGDYRMVKRMNSKSTQSLVCALRTLISSKRIVQTFGSRLGFWATALQGKAGGFMNTIDNICVNLTNSQQGSIYHTYCPADKTWLYRTNTWFYICGPTVDHAKKYLDYLLW
;
A
#
# COMPACT_ATOMS: atom_id res chain seq x y z
N MET A 1 -41.88 -39.86 52.47
CA MET A 1 -42.37 -38.73 51.66
C MET A 1 -42.18 -39.12 50.20
N MET A 2 -43.24 -39.61 49.54
CA MET A 2 -43.20 -40.05 48.14
C MET A 2 -43.18 -38.82 47.23
N VAL A 3 -42.14 -38.71 46.39
CA VAL A 3 -42.05 -37.70 45.34
C VAL A 3 -42.60 -38.31 44.05
N PHE A 4 -43.75 -37.82 43.61
CA PHE A 4 -44.31 -38.13 42.30
C PHE A 4 -43.46 -37.47 41.21
N PHE A 5 -42.71 -38.26 40.45
CA PHE A 5 -42.19 -37.82 39.15
C PHE A 5 -43.33 -37.96 38.13
N HIS A 6 -43.93 -36.83 37.73
CA HIS A 6 -44.79 -36.79 36.57
C HIS A 6 -43.94 -37.11 35.33
N GLN A 7 -44.19 -38.29 34.74
CA GLN A 7 -43.79 -38.60 33.38
C GLN A 7 -44.50 -37.62 32.44
N PHE A 8 -43.80 -36.57 32.02
CA PHE A 8 -44.20 -35.83 30.82
C PHE A 8 -44.08 -36.80 29.64
N PRO A 9 -45.11 -36.96 28.80
CA PRO A 9 -45.04 -37.87 27.68
C PRO A 9 -43.98 -37.35 26.71
N LEU A 10 -42.96 -38.19 26.42
CA LEU A 10 -41.90 -37.93 25.43
C LEU A 10 -42.42 -37.46 24.06
N ILE A 11 -43.69 -37.73 23.78
CA ILE A 11 -44.43 -37.29 22.59
C ILE A 11 -44.51 -35.76 22.51
N ASP A 12 -44.68 -35.05 23.62
CA ASP A 12 -44.85 -33.59 23.64
C ASP A 12 -43.53 -32.86 23.31
N ILE A 13 -42.40 -33.41 23.75
CA ILE A 13 -41.07 -32.84 23.46
C ILE A 13 -40.75 -32.97 21.98
N TYR A 14 -41.05 -34.13 21.37
CA TYR A 14 -40.81 -34.35 19.95
C TYR A 14 -41.66 -33.42 19.08
N GLN A 15 -42.94 -33.25 19.43
CA GLN A 15 -43.82 -32.30 18.74
C GLN A 15 -43.31 -30.86 18.85
N TYR A 16 -42.76 -30.46 20.00
CA TYR A 16 -42.20 -29.12 20.19
C TYR A 16 -40.94 -28.88 19.34
N ILE A 17 -40.06 -29.88 19.25
CA ILE A 17 -38.84 -29.81 18.42
C ILE A 17 -39.22 -29.69 16.93
N VAL A 18 -40.12 -30.53 16.45
CA VAL A 18 -40.57 -30.50 15.05
C VAL A 18 -41.24 -29.16 14.73
N LEU A 19 -42.10 -28.66 15.62
CA LEU A 19 -42.74 -27.35 15.45
C LEU A 19 -41.70 -26.22 15.39
N THR A 20 -40.68 -26.26 16.26
CA THR A 20 -39.60 -25.27 16.26
C THR A 20 -38.79 -25.32 14.97
N MET A 21 -38.45 -26.50 14.46
CA MET A 21 -37.75 -26.64 13.18
C MET A 21 -38.59 -26.13 11.99
N CYS A 22 -39.90 -26.38 11.99
CA CYS A 22 -40.80 -25.85 10.97
C CYS A 22 -40.86 -24.31 10.99
N ILE A 23 -40.88 -23.69 12.17
CA ILE A 23 -40.87 -22.22 12.32
C ILE A 23 -39.53 -21.65 11.81
N LEU A 24 -38.41 -22.26 12.16
CA LEU A 24 -37.08 -21.85 11.68
C LEU A 24 -36.95 -21.98 10.15
N PHE A 25 -37.48 -23.06 9.58
CA PHE A 25 -37.48 -23.24 8.13
C PHE A 25 -38.38 -22.20 7.44
N ALA A 26 -39.58 -21.95 7.95
CA ALA A 26 -40.49 -20.94 7.39
C ALA A 26 -39.90 -19.53 7.45
N THR A 27 -39.26 -19.16 8.57
CA THR A 27 -38.58 -17.86 8.70
C THR A 27 -37.40 -17.74 7.74
N TYR A 28 -36.63 -18.80 7.52
CA TYR A 28 -35.56 -18.83 6.52
C TYR A 28 -36.10 -18.67 5.09
N GLN A 29 -37.20 -19.33 4.74
CA GLN A 29 -37.85 -19.18 3.42
C GLN A 29 -38.38 -17.75 3.20
N ILE A 30 -38.97 -17.12 4.22
CA ILE A 30 -39.41 -15.72 4.14
C ILE A 30 -38.22 -14.77 3.98
N TYR A 31 -37.13 -15.00 4.72
CA TYR A 31 -35.92 -14.18 4.62
C TYR A 31 -35.29 -14.26 3.22
N THR A 32 -35.17 -15.47 2.67
CA THR A 32 -34.62 -15.69 1.32
C THR A 32 -35.52 -15.13 0.23
N ALA A 33 -36.84 -15.24 0.36
CA ALA A 33 -37.80 -14.60 -0.54
C ALA A 33 -37.68 -13.07 -0.53
N LYS A 34 -37.51 -12.45 0.65
CA LYS A 34 -37.34 -11.00 0.80
C LYS A 34 -36.00 -10.51 0.25
N MET A 35 -34.94 -11.31 0.38
CA MET A 35 -33.65 -11.05 -0.29
C MET A 35 -33.77 -11.14 -1.81
N ALA A 36 -34.51 -12.12 -2.33
CA ALA A 36 -34.79 -12.23 -3.75
C ALA A 36 -35.63 -11.05 -4.27
N GLU A 37 -36.56 -10.53 -3.48
CA GLU A 37 -37.36 -9.35 -3.83
C GLU A 37 -36.51 -8.06 -3.82
N ASN A 38 -35.63 -7.88 -2.83
CA ASN A 38 -34.68 -6.77 -2.79
C ASN A 38 -33.63 -6.83 -3.92
N SER A 39 -33.34 -8.03 -4.45
CA SER A 39 -32.49 -8.19 -5.64
C SER A 39 -33.19 -7.80 -6.95
N LYS A 40 -34.51 -7.59 -6.93
CA LYS A 40 -35.30 -7.10 -8.07
C LYS A 40 -35.47 -5.58 -8.09
N ILE A 41 -34.86 -4.84 -7.16
CA ILE A 41 -34.73 -3.39 -7.30
C ILE A 41 -33.97 -3.17 -8.62
N PRO A 42 -34.59 -2.56 -9.63
CA PRO A 42 -33.92 -2.31 -10.89
C PRO A 42 -32.71 -1.45 -10.58
N LEU A 43 -31.52 -1.95 -10.92
CA LEU A 43 -30.35 -1.09 -11.00
C LEU A 43 -30.74 0.10 -11.89
N PRO A 44 -30.44 1.35 -11.49
CA PRO A 44 -30.72 2.50 -12.35
C PRO A 44 -30.17 2.19 -13.73
N GLU A 45 -31.04 2.30 -14.73
CA GLU A 45 -30.78 1.95 -16.12
C GLU A 45 -29.54 2.71 -16.60
N TYR A 46 -28.38 2.06 -16.51
CA TYR A 46 -27.12 2.58 -16.98
C TYR A 46 -27.20 2.56 -18.49
N LYS A 47 -27.51 3.72 -19.10
CA LYS A 47 -27.42 3.91 -20.55
C LYS A 47 -25.93 3.91 -20.94
N PRO A 48 -25.38 2.82 -21.49
CA PRO A 48 -24.00 2.77 -21.91
C PRO A 48 -23.97 3.36 -23.30
N ASN A 49 -23.84 4.68 -23.42
CA ASN A 49 -23.46 5.26 -24.69
C ASN A 49 -21.94 5.38 -24.72
N TYR A 50 -21.35 4.63 -25.65
CA TYR A 50 -19.94 4.59 -26.06
C TYR A 50 -18.96 3.88 -25.11
N PHE A 51 -19.04 2.54 -25.10
CA PHE A 51 -17.82 1.73 -25.21
C PHE A 51 -18.09 0.67 -26.28
N GLU A 52 -17.42 0.82 -27.42
CA GLU A 52 -17.36 -0.22 -28.46
C GLU A 52 -16.90 -1.53 -27.84
N LYS A 53 -17.63 -2.59 -28.14
CA LYS A 53 -17.26 -3.97 -27.82
C LYS A 53 -15.93 -4.30 -28.51
N HIS A 54 -14.85 -4.32 -27.74
CA HIS A 54 -13.74 -5.20 -28.06
C HIS A 54 -14.02 -6.57 -27.43
N ASP A 55 -14.26 -7.57 -28.28
CA ASP A 55 -14.33 -8.98 -27.91
C ASP A 55 -13.02 -9.41 -27.26
N PHE A 56 -13.04 -9.57 -25.94
CA PHE A 56 -11.93 -10.15 -25.19
C PHE A 56 -12.08 -11.68 -25.21
N ASP A 57 -11.34 -12.34 -26.10
CA ASP A 57 -11.19 -13.79 -26.14
C ASP A 57 -10.13 -14.21 -25.11
N PRO A 58 -10.50 -14.85 -23.97
CA PRO A 58 -9.57 -15.21 -22.91
C PRO A 58 -8.60 -16.34 -23.29
N LYS A 59 -8.68 -16.89 -24.51
CA LYS A 59 -7.76 -17.92 -25.03
C LYS A 59 -6.84 -17.43 -26.15
N LYS A 60 -6.97 -16.19 -26.60
CA LYS A 60 -5.91 -15.55 -27.40
C LYS A 60 -4.79 -15.12 -26.46
N LYS A 61 -3.71 -15.90 -26.44
CA LYS A 61 -2.38 -15.40 -26.06
C LYS A 61 -2.16 -14.09 -26.81
N SER A 62 -2.29 -12.95 -26.13
CA SER A 62 -1.91 -11.68 -26.71
C SER A 62 -0.39 -11.68 -26.80
N ALA A 63 0.12 -12.05 -27.96
CA ALA A 63 1.42 -11.56 -28.39
C ALA A 63 1.31 -10.03 -28.42
N ASN A 64 1.89 -9.39 -27.40
CA ASN A 64 2.08 -7.95 -27.20
C ASN A 64 0.84 -7.03 -27.21
N PRO A 65 0.42 -6.61 -26.01
CA PRO A 65 -0.02 -5.25 -25.78
C PRO A 65 0.63 -4.71 -24.50
N LEU A 66 1.67 -3.87 -24.64
CA LEU A 66 2.25 -2.92 -23.64
C LEU A 66 3.76 -2.65 -23.91
N ASN A 67 4.18 -2.61 -25.17
CA ASN A 67 5.58 -2.34 -25.53
C ASN A 67 5.90 -0.84 -25.74
N GLU A 68 5.06 0.05 -25.19
CA GLU A 68 5.44 1.45 -25.00
C GLU A 68 5.67 1.68 -23.50
N SER A 69 6.69 1.00 -22.95
CA SER A 69 7.28 1.46 -21.70
C SER A 69 7.83 2.86 -21.95
N PHE A 70 7.19 3.90 -21.39
CA PHE A 70 7.79 5.22 -21.38
C PHE A 70 9.18 5.10 -20.72
N PRO A 71 10.26 5.54 -21.38
CA PRO A 71 11.60 5.37 -20.83
C PRO A 71 11.68 6.15 -19.52
N LEU A 72 12.04 5.46 -18.45
CA LEU A 72 12.43 6.09 -17.19
C LEU A 72 13.90 6.53 -17.29
N PRO A 73 14.28 7.65 -16.66
CA PRO A 73 13.44 8.59 -15.91
C PRO A 73 12.50 9.42 -16.80
N LEU A 74 11.33 9.79 -16.26
CA LEU A 74 10.29 10.56 -16.97
C LEU A 74 10.80 11.90 -17.47
N VAL A 75 11.68 12.52 -16.69
CA VAL A 75 12.36 13.77 -17.05
C VAL A 75 13.84 13.48 -17.10
N ASN A 76 14.37 13.24 -18.30
CA ASN A 76 15.81 13.04 -18.47
C ASN A 76 16.56 14.39 -18.52
N ARG A 77 16.84 14.95 -17.33
CA ARG A 77 17.64 16.17 -17.14
C ARG A 77 18.66 15.95 -16.02
N SER A 78 19.81 16.60 -16.14
CA SER A 78 20.85 16.60 -15.11
C SER A 78 20.66 17.75 -14.10
N ALA A 79 21.33 17.63 -12.96
CA ALA A 79 21.52 18.70 -11.99
C ALA A 79 23.00 18.75 -11.56
N PRO A 80 23.49 19.87 -10.98
CA PRO A 80 24.83 19.92 -10.42
C PRO A 80 25.03 18.82 -9.37
N GLN A 81 26.19 18.16 -9.38
CA GLN A 81 26.48 17.05 -8.47
C GLN A 81 26.39 17.44 -6.99
N SER A 82 26.73 18.69 -6.65
CA SER A 82 26.56 19.24 -5.30
C SER A 82 25.11 19.23 -4.85
N ASP A 83 24.20 19.59 -5.75
CA ASP A 83 22.77 19.69 -5.47
C ASP A 83 22.16 18.30 -5.35
N SER A 84 22.56 17.37 -6.23
CA SER A 84 22.13 15.97 -6.15
C SER A 84 22.59 15.32 -4.85
N LYS A 85 23.85 15.51 -4.45
CA LYS A 85 24.38 14.98 -3.18
C LYS A 85 23.67 15.59 -1.96
N TRP A 86 23.39 16.90 -2.00
CA TRP A 86 22.58 17.55 -0.96
C TRP A 86 21.17 16.94 -0.90
N ALA A 87 20.53 16.71 -2.04
CA ALA A 87 19.20 16.13 -2.11
C ALA A 87 19.16 14.68 -1.60
N GLU A 88 20.16 13.85 -1.93
CA GLU A 88 20.31 12.49 -1.38
C GLU A 88 20.36 12.50 0.15
N GLN A 89 21.14 13.42 0.72
CA GLN A 89 21.29 13.56 2.17
C GLN A 89 20.01 14.11 2.82
N PHE A 90 19.44 15.18 2.25
CA PHE A 90 18.26 15.86 2.77
C PHE A 90 17.03 14.95 2.77
N LEU A 91 16.82 14.19 1.69
CA LEU A 91 15.73 13.22 1.60
C LEU A 91 16.06 11.88 2.29
N ARG A 92 17.26 11.71 2.86
CA ARG A 92 17.68 10.50 3.58
C ARG A 92 17.59 9.21 2.74
N LEU A 93 18.00 9.31 1.48
CA LEU A 93 18.00 8.16 0.57
C LEU A 93 18.93 7.05 1.07
N PRO A 94 18.60 5.76 0.87
CA PRO A 94 19.33 4.65 1.46
C PRO A 94 20.58 4.31 0.63
N THR A 95 21.56 5.22 0.57
CA THR A 95 22.78 5.04 -0.24
C THR A 95 23.66 3.86 0.20
N TRP A 96 23.36 3.27 1.37
CA TRP A 96 23.97 2.05 1.89
C TRP A 96 23.36 0.76 1.32
N SER A 97 22.21 0.84 0.65
CA SER A 97 21.50 -0.31 0.07
C SER A 97 22.24 -0.85 -1.16
N HIS A 98 22.27 -2.18 -1.32
CA HIS A 98 22.78 -2.81 -2.54
C HIS A 98 21.86 -2.56 -3.76
N GLY A 99 20.60 -2.22 -3.52
CA GLY A 99 19.61 -1.91 -4.54
C GLY A 99 19.60 -0.45 -4.97
N TYR A 100 20.20 0.47 -4.19
CA TYR A 100 20.21 1.89 -4.49
C TYR A 100 20.86 2.19 -5.85
N GLN A 101 20.18 2.97 -6.68
CA GLN A 101 20.70 3.50 -7.95
C GLN A 101 20.97 4.99 -7.79
N LYS A 102 22.16 5.44 -8.23
CA LYS A 102 22.45 6.86 -8.32
C LYS A 102 21.61 7.49 -9.42
N CYS A 103 21.23 8.75 -9.23
CA CYS A 103 20.37 9.48 -10.16
C CYS A 103 21.00 9.77 -11.54
N ASP A 104 22.31 9.55 -11.68
CA ASP A 104 23.10 9.68 -12.92
C ASP A 104 23.42 8.33 -13.56
N SER A 105 22.96 7.22 -12.96
CA SER A 105 23.08 5.87 -13.53
C SER A 105 22.13 5.70 -14.72
N ALA A 106 22.49 4.85 -15.68
CA ALA A 106 21.59 4.48 -16.78
C ALA A 106 20.38 3.66 -16.31
N ASP A 107 20.52 2.95 -15.18
CA ASP A 107 19.51 2.05 -14.64
C ASP A 107 18.60 2.72 -13.59
N THR A 108 18.69 4.04 -13.42
CA THR A 108 17.88 4.78 -12.45
C THR A 108 16.45 5.01 -12.96
N GLU A 109 15.48 4.93 -12.05
CA GLU A 109 14.09 5.31 -12.33
C GLU A 109 13.86 6.82 -12.25
N VAL A 110 14.77 7.52 -11.57
CA VAL A 110 14.69 8.96 -11.28
C VAL A 110 15.95 9.69 -11.73
N SER A 111 15.77 10.81 -12.40
CA SER A 111 16.90 11.66 -12.80
C SER A 111 17.42 12.50 -11.63
N CYS A 112 18.65 12.99 -11.77
CA CYS A 112 19.19 13.95 -10.81
C CYS A 112 18.39 15.25 -10.74
N TYR A 113 17.78 15.67 -11.85
CA TYR A 113 16.88 16.82 -11.85
C TYR A 113 15.62 16.58 -11.01
N GLU A 114 14.97 15.43 -11.17
CA GLU A 114 13.78 15.06 -10.39
C GLU A 114 14.09 14.96 -8.90
N LEU A 115 15.24 14.37 -8.56
CA LEU A 115 15.72 14.29 -7.18
C LEU A 115 15.88 15.67 -6.54
N VAL A 116 16.58 16.59 -7.22
CA VAL A 116 16.80 17.95 -6.72
C VAL A 116 15.49 18.73 -6.62
N ARG A 117 14.61 18.60 -7.63
CA ARG A 117 13.29 19.25 -7.61
C ARG A 117 12.45 18.78 -6.42
N ALA A 118 12.38 17.46 -6.18
CA ALA A 118 11.66 16.89 -5.05
C ALA A 118 12.19 17.40 -3.71
N ALA A 119 13.52 17.40 -3.53
CA ALA A 119 14.16 17.95 -2.34
C ALA A 119 13.85 19.44 -2.14
N LYS A 120 13.85 20.25 -3.22
CA LYS A 120 13.51 21.67 -3.17
C LYS A 120 12.04 21.91 -2.80
N ALA A 121 11.10 21.07 -3.27
CA ALA A 121 9.70 21.18 -2.88
C ALA A 121 9.51 20.99 -1.37
N VAL A 122 10.15 19.98 -0.80
CA VAL A 122 10.12 19.71 0.65
C VAL A 122 10.88 20.80 1.44
N GLU A 123 12.05 21.25 0.96
CA GLU A 123 12.80 22.35 1.59
C GLU A 123 11.98 23.65 1.65
N ARG A 124 11.25 23.98 0.58
CA ARG A 124 10.34 25.15 0.56
C ARG A 124 9.28 25.04 1.64
N TRP A 125 8.65 23.87 1.76
CA TRP A 125 7.65 23.60 2.79
C TRP A 125 8.24 23.69 4.21
N GLU A 126 9.42 23.12 4.47
CA GLU A 126 10.10 23.28 5.78
C GLU A 126 10.38 24.75 6.11
N LYS A 127 10.80 25.55 5.12
CA LYS A 127 11.03 26.98 5.31
C LYS A 127 9.73 27.70 5.67
N SER A 128 8.61 27.34 5.07
CA SER A 128 7.30 27.90 5.42
C SER A 128 6.90 27.60 6.87
N ILE A 129 7.20 26.39 7.37
CA ILE A 129 6.97 26.03 8.77
C ILE A 129 7.86 26.89 9.69
N LYS A 130 9.16 26.97 9.40
CA LYS A 130 10.12 27.74 10.21
C LYS A 130 9.80 29.23 10.26
N SER A 131 9.23 29.79 9.18
CA SER A 131 8.80 31.19 9.10
C SER A 131 7.37 31.44 9.57
N ASN A 132 6.65 30.41 10.05
CA ASN A 132 5.23 30.48 10.42
C ASN A 132 4.33 31.05 9.31
N SER A 133 4.59 30.69 8.05
CA SER A 133 3.83 31.13 6.87
C SER A 133 2.94 30.04 6.26
N THR A 134 2.74 28.94 6.98
CA THR A 134 1.80 27.87 6.61
C THR A 134 0.34 28.33 6.79
N THR A 135 -0.56 27.80 5.97
CA THR A 135 -1.96 28.25 5.90
C THR A 135 -2.93 27.44 6.75
N GLY A 136 -2.44 26.47 7.52
CA GLY A 136 -3.28 25.57 8.33
C GLY A 136 -2.55 24.26 8.65
N GLN A 137 -3.30 23.20 8.93
CA GLN A 137 -2.76 21.95 9.46
C GLN A 137 -3.36 20.71 8.76
N VAL A 138 -2.55 19.67 8.65
CA VAL A 138 -2.95 18.31 8.28
C VAL A 138 -2.63 17.41 9.44
N TRP A 139 -3.64 16.90 10.11
CA TRP A 139 -3.46 16.01 11.24
C TRP A 139 -3.75 14.56 10.87
N VAL A 140 -2.71 13.74 11.00
CA VAL A 140 -2.77 12.28 10.82
C VAL A 140 -2.93 11.64 12.20
N HIS A 141 -4.14 11.18 12.50
CA HIS A 141 -4.45 10.55 13.77
C HIS A 141 -4.35 9.02 13.64
N VAL A 142 -3.36 8.45 14.33
CA VAL A 142 -3.08 7.01 14.33
C VAL A 142 -3.73 6.38 15.56
N THR A 143 -4.70 5.50 15.31
CA THR A 143 -5.43 4.78 16.34
C THR A 143 -4.77 3.43 16.60
N ASN A 144 -5.26 2.38 15.93
CA ASN A 144 -4.88 0.98 16.07
C ASN A 144 -4.42 0.37 14.72
N GLU A 145 -4.15 1.18 13.71
CA GLU A 145 -3.70 0.72 12.40
C GLU A 145 -2.34 0.02 12.51
N GLU A 146 -2.13 -1.01 11.69
CA GLU A 146 -0.85 -1.73 11.65
C GLU A 146 0.29 -0.80 11.20
N PHE A 147 1.51 -1.06 11.65
CA PHE A 147 2.62 -0.16 11.36
C PHE A 147 2.85 0.16 9.85
N PRO A 148 2.77 -0.79 8.91
CA PRO A 148 2.89 -0.47 7.48
C PRO A 148 1.75 0.44 6.96
N ASP A 149 0.57 0.38 7.59
CA ASP A 149 -0.55 1.26 7.31
C ASP A 149 -0.28 2.67 7.82
N THR A 150 0.32 2.82 9.00
CA THR A 150 0.65 4.14 9.55
C THR A 150 1.67 4.89 8.68
N LEU A 151 2.62 4.18 8.04
CA LEU A 151 3.52 4.76 7.04
C LEU A 151 2.74 5.38 5.87
N SER A 152 1.72 4.67 5.39
CA SER A 152 0.84 5.14 4.30
C SER A 152 0.04 6.37 4.71
N MET A 153 -0.51 6.35 5.92
CA MET A 153 -1.25 7.49 6.48
C MET A 153 -0.38 8.74 6.58
N LEU A 154 0.83 8.63 7.14
CA LEU A 154 1.72 9.79 7.29
C LEU A 154 2.22 10.30 5.95
N TYR A 155 2.46 9.40 4.99
CA TYR A 155 2.79 9.76 3.62
C TYR A 155 1.69 10.58 2.95
N HIS A 156 0.42 10.15 3.06
CA HIS A 156 -0.72 10.95 2.56
C HIS A 156 -0.79 12.32 3.23
N GLY A 157 -0.58 12.36 4.55
CA GLY A 157 -0.54 13.60 5.32
C GLY A 157 0.53 14.55 4.80
N LEU A 158 1.73 14.04 4.53
CA LEU A 158 2.83 14.83 3.99
C LEU A 158 2.56 15.33 2.57
N GLN A 159 1.99 14.50 1.70
CA GLN A 159 1.60 14.92 0.35
C GLN A 159 0.63 16.11 0.41
N ILE A 160 -0.41 16.02 1.23
CA ILE A 160 -1.38 17.11 1.41
C ILE A 160 -0.67 18.33 2.03
N ALA A 161 0.14 18.14 3.07
CA ALA A 161 0.81 19.23 3.79
C ALA A 161 1.77 20.03 2.90
N VAL A 162 2.63 19.35 2.14
CA VAL A 162 3.59 19.99 1.22
C VAL A 162 2.86 20.75 0.11
N LEU A 163 1.87 20.12 -0.52
CA LEU A 163 1.20 20.68 -1.71
C LEU A 163 0.16 21.75 -1.38
N THR A 164 -0.31 21.81 -0.13
CA THR A 164 -1.25 22.84 0.35
C THR A 164 -0.63 23.82 1.33
N ASN A 165 0.71 23.76 1.53
CA ASN A 165 1.48 24.61 2.45
C ASN A 165 0.91 24.63 3.89
N ARG A 166 0.65 23.45 4.45
CA ARG A 166 0.12 23.25 5.81
C ARG A 166 1.12 22.54 6.70
N GLU A 167 1.00 22.70 8.00
CA GLU A 167 1.80 21.95 8.96
C GLU A 167 1.34 20.50 9.01
N LEU A 168 2.28 19.55 9.09
CA LEU A 168 1.97 18.14 9.29
C LEU A 168 2.06 17.81 10.78
N ILE A 169 0.98 17.24 11.33
CA ILE A 169 0.87 16.90 12.75
C ILE A 169 0.58 15.41 12.88
N THR A 170 1.25 14.72 13.80
CA THR A 170 0.94 13.34 14.16
C THR A 170 1.53 12.98 15.54
N GLU A 171 1.15 11.84 16.09
CA GLU A 171 1.74 11.28 17.31
C GLU A 171 3.07 10.58 16.97
N LYS A 172 4.21 11.26 17.17
CA LYS A 172 5.51 10.76 16.68
C LYS A 172 5.90 9.40 17.27
N ASN A 173 5.52 9.15 18.51
CA ASN A 173 5.80 7.89 19.21
C ASN A 173 5.19 6.66 18.53
N LYS A 174 4.11 6.82 17.75
CA LYS A 174 3.48 5.74 16.97
C LYS A 174 4.36 5.21 15.83
N PHE A 175 5.40 5.97 15.46
CA PHE A 175 6.35 5.62 14.41
C PHE A 175 7.68 5.10 14.94
N ALA A 176 7.89 5.10 16.26
CA ALA A 176 9.11 4.57 16.86
C ALA A 176 9.36 3.11 16.44
N PRO A 177 10.61 2.73 16.12
CA PRO A 177 11.87 3.47 16.31
C PRO A 177 12.25 4.45 15.17
N ILE A 178 11.38 4.69 14.18
CA ILE A 178 11.68 5.67 13.13
C ILE A 178 11.67 7.08 13.73
N VAL A 179 12.74 7.83 13.47
CA VAL A 179 12.84 9.24 13.84
C VAL A 179 12.31 10.10 12.69
N LEU A 180 11.15 10.71 12.92
CA LEU A 180 10.53 11.62 11.96
C LEU A 180 11.24 12.98 11.95
N PRO A 181 11.26 13.71 10.81
CA PRO A 181 11.85 15.04 10.73
C PRO A 181 11.23 16.05 11.70
N ASP A 182 11.99 17.09 12.05
CA ASP A 182 11.53 18.15 12.97
C ASP A 182 10.39 18.99 12.40
N SER A 183 10.24 19.02 11.07
CA SER A 183 9.13 19.67 10.37
C SER A 183 7.78 19.01 10.64
N VAL A 184 7.77 17.72 11.01
CA VAL A 184 6.58 17.03 11.50
C VAL A 184 6.37 17.46 12.94
N LYS A 185 5.23 18.04 13.28
CA LYS A 185 4.92 18.43 14.66
C LYS A 185 4.33 17.26 15.43
N ASP A 186 4.74 17.15 16.69
CA ASP A 186 4.17 16.16 17.59
C ASP A 186 2.81 16.63 18.10
N ALA A 187 1.82 15.75 18.04
CA ALA A 187 0.46 16.04 18.45
C ALA A 187 0.38 16.19 19.97
N LYS A 188 -0.04 17.36 20.45
CA LYS A 188 -0.25 17.60 21.90
C LYS A 188 -1.68 17.31 22.34
N LYS A 189 -2.66 17.48 21.44
CA LYS A 189 -4.10 17.26 21.64
C LYS A 189 -4.81 17.26 20.28
N ASP A 190 -6.08 16.83 20.26
CA ASP A 190 -6.95 17.01 19.09
C ASP A 190 -7.13 18.51 18.81
N GLU A 191 -6.66 18.95 17.64
CA GLU A 191 -6.72 20.37 17.22
C GLU A 191 -7.96 20.71 16.38
N GLY A 192 -8.90 19.76 16.23
CA GLY A 192 -10.12 19.92 15.45
C GLY A 192 -9.87 19.92 13.93
N GLY A 193 -10.85 20.37 13.15
CA GLY A 193 -10.77 20.46 11.69
C GLY A 193 -11.72 19.53 10.95
N GLN A 194 -11.76 19.68 9.62
CA GLN A 194 -12.60 18.86 8.74
C GLN A 194 -12.05 17.44 8.69
N THR A 195 -12.87 16.46 9.07
CA THR A 195 -12.51 15.04 8.94
C THR A 195 -12.59 14.61 7.47
N LEU A 196 -11.50 14.07 6.94
CA LEU A 196 -11.45 13.43 5.63
C LEU A 196 -11.72 11.94 5.79
N LYS A 197 -12.52 11.37 4.89
CA LYS A 197 -12.81 9.93 4.88
C LYS A 197 -11.68 9.20 4.17
N THR A 198 -11.14 8.15 4.79
CA THR A 198 -10.06 7.31 4.23
C THR A 198 -10.57 6.08 3.48
N ASP A 199 -11.87 6.06 3.17
CA ASP A 199 -12.51 5.04 2.35
C ASP A 199 -12.20 5.25 0.85
N TYR A 200 -12.96 4.59 -0.02
CA TYR A 200 -12.81 4.72 -1.47
C TYR A 200 -12.99 6.16 -1.99
N THR A 201 -13.61 7.06 -1.22
CA THR A 201 -13.78 8.47 -1.59
C THR A 201 -12.60 9.35 -1.21
N PHE A 202 -11.53 8.80 -0.62
CA PHE A 202 -10.42 9.62 -0.12
C PHE A 202 -9.76 10.48 -1.20
N ALA A 203 -9.66 9.99 -2.44
CA ALA A 203 -9.20 10.76 -3.61
C ALA A 203 -10.06 12.00 -3.94
N CYS A 204 -11.24 12.10 -3.34
CA CYS A 204 -12.21 13.17 -3.52
C CYS A 204 -12.36 14.08 -2.31
N SER A 205 -11.51 13.88 -1.30
CA SER A 205 -11.52 14.67 -0.09
C SER A 205 -11.36 16.16 -0.38
N ASP A 206 -12.11 17.02 0.32
CA ASP A 206 -11.93 18.46 0.16
C ASP A 206 -10.75 18.96 0.99
N VAL A 207 -9.61 19.13 0.32
CA VAL A 207 -8.37 19.70 0.88
C VAL A 207 -8.17 21.17 0.46
N SER A 208 -9.22 21.85 -0.01
CA SER A 208 -9.16 23.26 -0.41
C SER A 208 -8.89 24.19 0.77
N SER A 209 -8.53 25.44 0.46
CA SER A 209 -8.30 26.50 1.45
C SER A 209 -9.54 26.86 2.30
N ARG A 210 -10.74 26.38 1.92
CA ARG A 210 -11.96 26.50 2.73
C ARG A 210 -11.86 25.79 4.07
N PHE A 211 -11.05 24.73 4.14
CA PHE A 211 -10.80 23.97 5.35
C PHE A 211 -9.30 24.02 5.66
N PRO A 212 -8.80 25.09 6.31
CA PRO A 212 -7.38 25.23 6.66
C PRO A 212 -6.83 24.04 7.45
N ASN A 213 -7.64 23.51 8.37
CA ASN A 213 -7.29 22.37 9.21
C ASN A 213 -8.11 21.16 8.77
N VAL A 214 -7.42 20.10 8.36
CA VAL A 214 -8.01 18.82 7.99
C VAL A 214 -7.41 17.72 8.86
N LYS A 215 -8.22 16.70 9.14
CA LYS A 215 -7.78 15.53 9.90
C LYS A 215 -8.28 14.24 9.29
N PHE A 216 -7.53 13.16 9.45
CA PHE A 216 -8.00 11.85 9.06
C PHE A 216 -7.38 10.75 9.92
N SER A 217 -8.11 9.64 10.00
CA SER A 217 -7.71 8.39 10.65
C SER A 217 -8.02 7.22 9.72
N GLY A 218 -7.37 6.07 9.91
CA GLY A 218 -7.42 4.95 8.99
C GLY A 218 -6.51 5.10 7.77
N SER A 219 -6.20 3.97 7.14
CA SER A 219 -5.32 3.89 5.98
C SER A 219 -6.10 3.86 4.66
N SER A 220 -5.57 4.54 3.64
CA SER A 220 -5.97 4.36 2.25
C SER A 220 -4.85 3.65 1.47
N TRP A 221 -5.00 3.42 0.17
CA TRP A 221 -3.90 2.87 -0.62
C TRP A 221 -2.82 3.94 -0.81
N PRO A 222 -1.52 3.58 -0.79
CA PRO A 222 -0.44 4.57 -0.75
C PRO A 222 -0.53 5.63 -1.86
N GLN A 223 -0.96 5.27 -3.06
CA GLN A 223 -0.91 6.17 -4.21
C GLN A 223 -2.21 6.89 -4.56
N VAL A 224 -3.22 6.81 -3.68
CA VAL A 224 -4.55 7.44 -3.85
C VAL A 224 -4.53 8.89 -4.30
N LEU A 225 -3.58 9.70 -3.83
CA LEU A 225 -3.55 11.12 -4.15
C LEU A 225 -3.07 11.42 -5.57
N TYR A 226 -2.58 10.44 -6.33
CA TYR A 226 -2.30 10.58 -7.76
C TYR A 226 -3.56 10.66 -8.64
N THR A 227 -4.74 10.37 -8.08
CA THR A 227 -6.03 10.51 -8.78
C THR A 227 -6.87 11.67 -8.23
N HIS A 228 -6.38 12.37 -7.21
CA HIS A 228 -7.08 13.47 -6.57
C HIS A 228 -7.12 14.74 -7.44
N ASN A 229 -8.26 15.43 -7.47
CA ASN A 229 -8.50 16.57 -8.37
C ASN A 229 -7.60 17.79 -8.17
N THR A 230 -7.26 18.15 -6.94
CA THR A 230 -6.38 19.29 -6.64
C THR A 230 -4.94 18.88 -6.34
N ILE A 231 -4.70 17.66 -5.87
CA ILE A 231 -3.38 17.20 -5.42
C ILE A 231 -2.59 16.54 -6.54
N ALA A 232 -3.23 15.77 -7.42
CA ALA A 232 -2.51 14.89 -8.34
C ALA A 232 -1.59 15.63 -9.33
N GLN A 233 -2.04 16.78 -9.85
CA GLN A 233 -1.23 17.58 -10.76
C GLN A 233 0.03 18.13 -10.08
N PRO A 234 -0.05 18.93 -9.02
CA PRO A 234 1.14 19.47 -8.37
C PRO A 234 2.02 18.35 -7.76
N LEU A 235 1.42 17.23 -7.32
CA LEU A 235 2.17 16.04 -6.90
C LEU A 235 3.07 15.51 -8.02
N ARG A 236 2.54 15.35 -9.25
CA ARG A 236 3.35 14.91 -10.40
C ARG A 236 4.36 15.95 -10.86
N GLU A 237 4.01 17.23 -10.78
CA GLU A 237 4.90 18.31 -11.20
C GLU A 237 6.15 18.40 -10.33
N GLU A 238 6.03 18.15 -9.02
CA GLU A 238 7.16 18.20 -8.10
C GLU A 238 7.87 16.84 -7.99
N PHE A 239 7.12 15.74 -7.93
CA PHE A 239 7.65 14.42 -7.56
C PHE A 239 7.57 13.35 -8.67
N GLY A 240 7.01 13.68 -9.84
CA GLY A 240 6.75 12.69 -10.89
C GLY A 240 5.82 11.57 -10.39
N PHE A 241 6.02 10.35 -10.87
CA PHE A 241 5.39 9.14 -10.29
C PHE A 241 6.20 8.55 -9.14
N HIS A 242 7.21 9.29 -8.65
CA HIS A 242 8.15 8.79 -7.65
C HIS A 242 7.96 9.38 -6.25
N ALA A 243 6.78 9.91 -5.90
CA ALA A 243 6.56 10.55 -4.60
C ALA A 243 6.80 9.63 -3.39
N ALA A 244 6.49 8.33 -3.47
CA ALA A 244 6.68 7.43 -2.33
C ALA A 244 8.17 7.21 -2.04
N TYR A 245 9.02 7.18 -3.05
CA TYR A 245 10.48 7.16 -2.92
C TYR A 245 11.00 8.44 -2.27
N PHE A 246 10.63 9.62 -2.78
CA PHE A 246 11.16 10.89 -2.26
C PHE A 246 10.62 11.25 -0.88
N LEU A 247 9.29 11.32 -0.74
CA LEU A 247 8.63 11.71 0.50
C LEU A 247 8.70 10.60 1.55
N GLY A 248 8.66 9.34 1.13
CA GLY A 248 8.84 8.21 2.03
C GLY A 248 10.23 8.19 2.63
N ASN A 249 11.30 8.38 1.85
CA ASN A 249 12.64 8.47 2.43
C ASN A 249 12.79 9.73 3.30
N TYR A 250 12.19 10.85 2.89
CA TYR A 250 12.16 12.04 3.73
C TYR A 250 11.48 11.79 5.08
N LEU A 251 10.49 10.90 5.19
CA LEU A 251 9.83 10.56 6.46
C LEU A 251 10.49 9.39 7.22
N PHE A 252 10.91 8.35 6.51
CA PHE A 252 11.22 7.03 7.05
C PHE A 252 12.65 6.55 6.75
N GLY A 253 13.35 7.24 5.86
CA GLY A 253 14.70 6.91 5.44
C GLY A 253 15.75 7.15 6.52
N THR A 254 16.92 6.55 6.31
CA THR A 254 18.09 6.68 7.19
C THR A 254 19.36 6.72 6.35
N LEU A 255 20.26 7.65 6.67
CA LEU A 255 21.59 7.72 6.08
C LEU A 255 22.54 6.69 6.70
N GLU A 256 22.29 6.34 7.96
CA GLU A 256 23.09 5.36 8.67
C GLU A 256 22.72 3.96 8.23
N LYS A 257 23.75 3.18 7.91
CA LYS A 257 23.62 1.75 7.60
C LYS A 257 23.01 1.04 8.83
N PRO A 258 21.94 0.24 8.66
CA PRO A 258 21.34 -0.52 9.76
C PRO A 258 22.33 -1.49 10.43
N GLY A 259 22.01 -1.88 11.66
CA GLY A 259 22.69 -2.97 12.37
C GLY A 259 22.67 -4.28 11.58
N THR A 260 23.64 -5.16 11.87
CA THR A 260 23.86 -6.41 11.13
C THR A 260 22.65 -7.34 11.07
N GLU A 261 21.80 -7.29 12.08
CA GLU A 261 20.56 -8.05 12.20
C GLU A 261 19.48 -7.58 11.20
N CYS A 262 19.45 -6.28 10.93
CA CYS A 262 18.50 -5.61 10.02
C CYS A 262 19.09 -5.28 8.65
N PHE A 263 20.19 -5.95 8.26
CA PHE A 263 20.91 -5.71 7.03
C PHE A 263 21.35 -7.03 6.37
N LEU A 264 21.38 -7.08 5.05
CA LEU A 264 21.97 -8.18 4.27
C LEU A 264 23.38 -7.81 3.85
N GLN A 265 24.39 -8.49 4.41
CA GLN A 265 25.79 -8.20 4.08
C GLN A 265 26.12 -8.52 2.62
N GLU A 266 25.54 -9.59 2.11
CA GLU A 266 25.71 -10.03 0.73
C GLU A 266 24.73 -9.31 -0.21
N ASN A 267 25.13 -9.15 -1.47
CA ASN A 267 24.33 -8.55 -2.54
C ASN A 267 23.29 -9.55 -3.07
N LEU A 268 22.32 -9.90 -2.22
CA LEU A 268 21.32 -10.94 -2.46
C LEU A 268 19.98 -10.36 -2.92
N GLN A 269 19.28 -11.13 -3.76
CA GLN A 269 17.87 -10.87 -4.07
C GLN A 269 17.00 -11.39 -2.93
N THR A 270 15.90 -10.69 -2.65
CA THR A 270 15.03 -11.01 -1.51
C THR A 270 13.59 -11.11 -1.96
N ILE A 271 12.87 -12.08 -1.39
CA ILE A 271 11.42 -12.15 -1.44
C ILE A 271 10.85 -11.86 -0.04
N GLU A 272 9.90 -10.94 0.02
CA GLU A 272 9.02 -10.83 1.18
C GLU A 272 7.93 -11.87 1.05
N GLY A 273 7.76 -12.70 2.08
CA GLY A 273 6.68 -13.66 2.22
C GLY A 273 5.70 -13.22 3.30
N TRP A 274 4.71 -12.42 2.94
CA TRP A 274 3.64 -12.03 3.84
C TRP A 274 2.52 -13.07 3.86
N ARG A 275 2.22 -13.60 5.03
CA ARG A 275 1.06 -14.45 5.30
C ARG A 275 -0.09 -13.60 5.84
N PHE A 276 -1.20 -13.65 5.13
CA PHE A 276 -2.48 -13.08 5.56
C PHE A 276 -3.23 -14.11 6.40
N MET A 277 -3.10 -14.02 7.72
CA MET A 277 -3.60 -15.05 8.65
C MET A 277 -5.11 -15.30 8.55
N GLN A 278 -5.89 -14.31 8.09
CA GLN A 278 -7.34 -14.44 7.94
C GLN A 278 -7.77 -15.05 6.60
N ASP A 279 -6.83 -15.40 5.70
CA ASP A 279 -7.15 -15.94 4.39
C ASP A 279 -6.43 -17.26 4.09
N PRO A 280 -7.12 -18.40 4.22
CA PRO A 280 -6.53 -19.69 3.90
C PRO A 280 -6.32 -19.91 2.40
N ASP A 281 -6.98 -19.15 1.52
CA ASP A 281 -6.90 -19.36 0.07
C ASP A 281 -5.65 -18.70 -0.54
N MET A 282 -5.04 -17.75 0.17
CA MET A 282 -3.80 -17.14 -0.30
C MET A 282 -2.64 -18.12 -0.19
N LEU A 283 -1.88 -18.21 -1.26
CA LEU A 283 -0.63 -18.96 -1.30
C LEU A 283 0.27 -18.56 -0.11
N ARG A 284 0.74 -19.56 0.63
CA ARG A 284 1.62 -19.34 1.77
C ARG A 284 3.06 -19.11 1.32
N PRO A 285 3.86 -18.34 2.08
CA PRO A 285 5.27 -18.07 1.76
C PRO A 285 6.14 -19.31 1.48
N LYS A 286 5.90 -20.42 2.18
CA LYS A 286 6.62 -21.69 1.94
C LYS A 286 6.39 -22.27 0.53
N ASP A 287 5.25 -21.95 -0.08
CA ASP A 287 4.81 -22.49 -1.36
C ASP A 287 5.14 -21.55 -2.54
N TYR A 288 5.87 -20.45 -2.29
CA TYR A 288 6.25 -19.48 -3.33
C TYR A 288 7.25 -20.04 -4.34
N LEU A 289 8.11 -20.97 -3.94
CA LEU A 289 9.26 -21.44 -4.74
C LEU A 289 8.89 -21.92 -6.15
N GLN A 290 7.69 -22.46 -6.32
CA GLN A 290 7.21 -22.94 -7.61
C GLN A 290 6.92 -21.82 -8.63
N TYR A 291 6.88 -20.55 -8.18
CA TYR A 291 6.54 -19.39 -9.01
C TYR A 291 7.66 -18.32 -9.05
N ILE A 292 8.67 -18.40 -8.17
CA ILE A 292 9.68 -17.32 -8.05
C ILE A 292 10.55 -17.17 -9.30
N ASP A 293 10.71 -18.24 -10.08
CA ASP A 293 11.53 -18.24 -11.30
C ASP A 293 10.95 -17.29 -12.37
N ASP A 294 9.63 -17.06 -12.38
CA ASP A 294 8.97 -16.10 -13.29
C ASP A 294 9.45 -14.65 -13.04
N CYS A 295 9.88 -14.36 -11.81
CA CYS A 295 10.51 -13.08 -11.45
C CYS A 295 12.03 -13.07 -11.62
N GLY A 296 12.63 -14.14 -12.17
CA GLY A 296 14.08 -14.28 -12.30
C GLY A 296 14.82 -14.49 -10.98
N LEU A 297 14.10 -14.92 -9.93
CA LEU A 297 14.71 -15.42 -8.69
C LEU A 297 15.14 -16.87 -8.88
N LYS A 298 15.97 -17.38 -7.97
CA LYS A 298 16.43 -18.77 -8.00
C LYS A 298 16.36 -19.41 -6.62
N LYS A 299 15.98 -20.69 -6.61
CA LYS A 299 16.04 -21.56 -5.42
C LYS A 299 17.46 -21.58 -4.84
N GLY A 300 17.57 -21.52 -3.50
CA GLY A 300 18.85 -21.57 -2.79
C GLY A 300 19.74 -20.31 -2.88
N GLU A 301 19.43 -19.37 -3.79
CA GLU A 301 20.15 -18.10 -3.95
C GLU A 301 19.38 -16.90 -3.37
N THR A 302 18.07 -17.08 -3.11
CA THR A 302 17.17 -16.01 -2.67
C THR A 302 16.99 -16.00 -1.15
N VAL A 303 16.90 -14.81 -0.55
CA VAL A 303 16.54 -14.63 0.87
C VAL A 303 15.03 -14.50 1.02
N MET A 304 14.43 -15.23 1.97
CA MET A 304 13.03 -15.06 2.36
C MET A 304 12.95 -14.22 3.64
N ILE A 305 12.11 -13.19 3.65
CA ILE A 305 11.76 -12.42 4.86
C ILE A 305 10.27 -12.57 5.09
N THR A 306 9.85 -13.18 6.20
CA THR A 306 8.45 -13.62 6.36
C THR A 306 7.89 -13.46 7.77
N ASN A 307 6.59 -13.17 7.87
CA ASN A 307 5.82 -13.24 9.13
C ASN A 307 5.18 -14.63 9.36
N ASP A 308 5.37 -15.61 8.46
CA ASP A 308 4.79 -16.95 8.56
C ASP A 308 5.57 -17.84 9.52
N ASN A 309 5.43 -17.59 10.83
CA ASN A 309 6.14 -18.29 11.88
C ASN A 309 5.83 -19.79 12.00
N ASP A 310 4.73 -20.26 11.39
CA ASP A 310 4.27 -21.65 11.52
C ASP A 310 4.73 -22.55 10.36
N SER A 311 5.27 -21.97 9.30
CA SER A 311 5.71 -22.73 8.12
C SER A 311 7.06 -23.39 8.35
N ASN A 312 7.15 -24.69 8.04
CA ASN A 312 8.41 -25.37 7.91
C ASN A 312 8.93 -25.18 6.48
N PHE A 313 10.07 -24.50 6.36
CA PHE A 313 10.80 -24.35 5.10
C PHE A 313 11.82 -25.48 4.99
N HIS A 314 12.02 -26.06 3.80
CA HIS A 314 13.03 -27.11 3.64
C HIS A 314 14.43 -26.51 3.49
N ASP A 315 15.44 -27.23 3.96
CA ASP A 315 16.83 -26.83 3.79
C ASP A 315 17.18 -26.69 2.30
N GLY A 316 17.82 -25.59 1.94
CA GLY A 316 18.20 -25.29 0.56
C GLY A 316 17.09 -24.68 -0.30
N ASP A 317 15.87 -24.50 0.22
CA ASP A 317 14.80 -23.79 -0.49
C ASP A 317 15.17 -22.32 -0.72
N TYR A 318 15.61 -21.67 0.34
CA TYR A 318 16.10 -20.30 0.33
C TYR A 318 17.54 -20.29 0.85
N ARG A 319 18.32 -19.29 0.42
CA ARG A 319 19.66 -19.03 0.95
C ARG A 319 19.62 -18.85 2.47
N MET A 320 18.59 -18.14 2.93
CA MET A 320 18.23 -18.00 4.34
C MET A 320 16.76 -17.57 4.47
N VAL A 321 16.15 -17.90 5.60
CA VAL A 321 14.80 -17.45 5.97
C VAL A 321 14.90 -16.60 7.24
N LYS A 322 14.62 -15.30 7.11
CA LYS A 322 14.50 -14.38 8.25
C LYS A 322 13.05 -14.23 8.64
N ARG A 323 12.73 -14.55 9.89
CA ARG A 323 11.38 -14.42 10.44
C ARG A 323 11.19 -13.07 11.10
N MET A 324 10.02 -12.46 10.92
CA MET A 324 9.62 -11.23 11.58
C MET A 324 8.36 -11.42 12.42
N ASN A 325 8.30 -10.70 13.53
CA ASN A 325 7.11 -10.60 14.35
C ASN A 325 6.26 -9.41 13.88
N SER A 326 5.16 -9.68 13.19
CA SER A 326 4.26 -8.63 12.67
C SER A 326 3.56 -7.82 13.77
N LYS A 327 3.59 -8.25 15.03
CA LYS A 327 3.04 -7.50 16.17
C LYS A 327 4.04 -6.53 16.80
N SER A 328 5.31 -6.60 16.41
CA SER A 328 6.38 -5.76 16.97
C SER A 328 6.84 -4.72 15.95
N THR A 329 6.61 -3.44 16.24
CA THR A 329 7.07 -2.34 15.38
C THR A 329 8.59 -2.37 15.16
N GLN A 330 9.36 -2.69 16.20
CA GLN A 330 10.81 -2.87 16.07
C GLN A 330 11.16 -3.97 15.06
N SER A 331 10.47 -5.12 15.13
CA SER A 331 10.69 -6.22 14.20
C SER A 331 10.29 -5.84 12.76
N LEU A 332 9.20 -5.09 12.59
CA LEU A 332 8.75 -4.62 11.28
C LEU A 332 9.71 -3.59 10.68
N VAL A 333 10.24 -2.65 11.47
CA VAL A 333 11.28 -1.72 11.01
C VAL A 333 12.57 -2.45 10.64
N CYS A 334 12.94 -3.47 11.42
CA CYS A 334 14.09 -4.32 11.09
C CYS A 334 13.90 -5.06 9.76
N ALA A 335 12.71 -5.63 9.55
CA ALA A 335 12.36 -6.29 8.29
C ALA A 335 12.36 -5.31 7.11
N LEU A 336 11.77 -4.12 7.27
CA LEU A 336 11.78 -3.04 6.28
C LEU A 336 13.21 -2.68 5.86
N ARG A 337 14.10 -2.45 6.83
CA ARG A 337 15.52 -2.15 6.58
C ARG A 337 16.26 -3.30 5.90
N THR A 338 15.94 -4.54 6.30
CA THR A 338 16.54 -5.73 5.68
C THR A 338 16.11 -5.87 4.23
N LEU A 339 14.82 -5.68 3.93
CA LEU A 339 14.30 -5.67 2.55
C LEU A 339 14.99 -4.59 1.72
N ILE A 340 15.02 -3.34 2.21
CA ILE A 340 15.68 -2.21 1.54
C ILE A 340 17.16 -2.49 1.27
N SER A 341 17.86 -3.24 2.15
CA SER A 341 19.28 -3.57 1.95
C SER A 341 19.56 -4.51 0.77
N SER A 342 18.56 -5.24 0.29
CA SER A 342 18.72 -6.25 -0.77
C SER A 342 19.12 -5.64 -2.12
N LYS A 343 19.59 -6.49 -3.04
CA LYS A 343 19.86 -6.12 -4.44
C LYS A 343 18.60 -5.71 -5.20
N ARG A 344 17.51 -6.40 -4.88
CA ARG A 344 16.19 -6.37 -5.52
C ARG A 344 15.19 -7.05 -4.60
N ILE A 345 13.98 -6.50 -4.55
CA ILE A 345 12.88 -6.96 -3.71
C ILE A 345 11.78 -7.54 -4.60
N VAL A 346 11.31 -8.74 -4.28
CA VAL A 346 10.00 -9.25 -4.71
C VAL A 346 9.08 -9.23 -3.51
N GLN A 347 7.99 -8.46 -3.54
CA GLN A 347 7.09 -8.33 -2.41
C GLN A 347 5.88 -9.26 -2.51
N THR A 348 5.19 -9.54 -1.41
CA THR A 348 3.87 -10.17 -1.49
C THR A 348 2.83 -9.14 -1.93
N PHE A 349 2.01 -9.50 -2.91
CA PHE A 349 0.89 -8.69 -3.35
C PHE A 349 -0.06 -8.36 -2.19
N GLY A 350 -0.37 -7.07 -2.03
CA GLY A 350 -1.20 -6.57 -0.93
C GLY A 350 -0.46 -6.32 0.38
N SER A 351 0.86 -6.60 0.48
CA SER A 351 1.66 -6.21 1.63
C SER A 351 2.13 -4.76 1.53
N ARG A 352 1.72 -3.91 2.48
CA ARG A 352 2.23 -2.53 2.60
C ARG A 352 3.69 -2.49 3.05
N LEU A 353 4.15 -3.48 3.81
CA LEU A 353 5.55 -3.54 4.25
C LEU A 353 6.45 -3.75 3.04
N GLY A 354 6.10 -4.74 2.20
CA GLY A 354 6.78 -4.99 0.93
C GLY A 354 6.75 -3.77 0.03
N PHE A 355 5.57 -3.18 -0.19
CA PHE A 355 5.43 -1.95 -0.99
C PHE A 355 6.37 -0.84 -0.50
N TRP A 356 6.35 -0.54 0.80
CA TRP A 356 7.19 0.51 1.36
C TRP A 356 8.68 0.18 1.21
N ALA A 357 9.08 -1.08 1.35
CA ALA A 357 10.47 -1.47 1.14
C ALA A 357 10.93 -1.21 -0.31
N THR A 358 10.13 -1.61 -1.29
CA THR A 358 10.41 -1.39 -2.71
C THR A 358 10.41 0.10 -3.05
N ALA A 359 9.41 0.83 -2.59
CA ALA A 359 9.29 2.27 -2.81
C ALA A 359 10.46 3.06 -2.20
N LEU A 360 10.90 2.72 -0.97
CA LEU A 360 12.03 3.39 -0.30
C LEU A 360 13.38 3.04 -0.93
N GLN A 361 13.54 1.82 -1.47
CA GLN A 361 14.75 1.42 -2.19
C GLN A 361 14.92 2.21 -3.51
N GLY A 362 13.82 2.52 -4.20
CA GLY A 362 13.86 3.28 -5.47
C GLY A 362 14.34 2.45 -6.66
N LYS A 363 14.14 1.13 -6.60
CA LYS A 363 14.51 0.20 -7.66
C LYS A 363 13.37 -0.76 -7.99
N ALA A 364 13.22 -1.06 -9.27
CA ALA A 364 12.18 -1.92 -9.80
C ALA A 364 12.31 -3.32 -9.21
N GLY A 365 11.23 -3.74 -8.58
CA GLY A 365 11.13 -5.02 -7.90
C GLY A 365 10.35 -6.05 -8.71
N GLY A 366 9.61 -6.85 -7.98
CA GLY A 366 8.53 -7.70 -8.47
C GLY A 366 7.49 -7.88 -7.38
N PHE A 367 6.41 -8.59 -7.69
CA PHE A 367 5.51 -9.08 -6.66
C PHE A 367 5.10 -10.53 -6.90
N MET A 368 4.91 -11.26 -5.80
CA MET A 368 4.24 -12.54 -5.76
C MET A 368 2.73 -12.30 -5.56
N ASN A 369 1.94 -12.57 -6.59
CA ASN A 369 0.49 -12.60 -6.48
C ASN A 369 0.05 -13.95 -5.93
N THR A 370 -0.31 -13.97 -4.66
CA THR A 370 -0.73 -15.19 -3.95
C THR A 370 -2.18 -15.59 -4.20
N ILE A 371 -2.94 -14.76 -4.91
CA ILE A 371 -4.31 -15.07 -5.34
C ILE A 371 -4.24 -15.84 -6.66
N ASP A 372 -3.50 -15.29 -7.62
CA ASP A 372 -3.40 -15.86 -8.98
C ASP A 372 -2.22 -16.82 -9.15
N ASN A 373 -1.39 -16.97 -8.12
CA ASN A 373 -0.22 -17.86 -8.11
C ASN A 373 0.78 -17.53 -9.23
N ILE A 374 1.11 -16.25 -9.37
CA ILE A 374 2.07 -15.76 -10.38
C ILE A 374 3.07 -14.81 -9.75
N CYS A 375 4.29 -14.77 -10.29
CA CYS A 375 5.27 -13.76 -9.96
C CYS A 375 5.43 -12.78 -11.14
N VAL A 376 5.34 -11.49 -10.85
CA VAL A 376 5.35 -10.43 -11.88
C VAL A 376 6.50 -9.46 -11.62
N ASN A 377 7.26 -9.16 -12.66
CA ASN A 377 8.29 -8.10 -12.63
C ASN A 377 7.63 -6.74 -12.80
N LEU A 378 8.04 -5.78 -11.97
CA LEU A 378 7.58 -4.41 -12.05
C LEU A 378 8.51 -3.59 -12.96
N THR A 379 7.96 -2.56 -13.60
CA THR A 379 8.76 -1.62 -14.41
C THR A 379 9.37 -0.50 -13.58
N ASN A 380 8.79 -0.19 -12.40
CA ASN A 380 9.35 0.76 -11.43
C ASN A 380 9.07 0.37 -9.98
N SER A 381 9.73 1.05 -9.05
CA SER A 381 9.71 0.75 -7.62
C SER A 381 8.41 1.12 -6.90
N GLN A 382 7.51 1.83 -7.58
CA GLN A 382 6.25 2.31 -7.03
C GLN A 382 5.05 1.57 -7.59
N GLN A 383 5.23 0.80 -8.65
CA GLN A 383 4.27 -0.22 -9.04
C GLN A 383 4.16 -1.32 -7.98
N GLY A 384 3.19 -2.21 -8.14
CA GLY A 384 2.99 -3.29 -7.18
C GLY A 384 2.42 -2.83 -5.84
N SER A 385 2.17 -1.52 -5.63
CA SER A 385 1.25 -1.01 -4.59
C SER A 385 -0.19 -1.42 -4.82
N ILE A 386 -0.41 -2.31 -5.80
CA ILE A 386 -1.63 -2.49 -6.57
C ILE A 386 -2.63 -3.20 -5.68
N TYR A 387 -3.30 -2.44 -4.81
CA TYR A 387 -4.56 -2.84 -4.19
C TYR A 387 -5.74 -2.78 -5.20
N HIS A 388 -5.43 -2.75 -6.50
CA HIS A 388 -6.35 -2.41 -7.59
C HIS A 388 -6.57 -3.51 -8.64
N THR A 389 -5.82 -4.60 -8.61
CA THR A 389 -6.18 -5.80 -9.37
C THR A 389 -7.28 -6.55 -8.62
N TYR A 390 -8.03 -7.39 -9.33
CA TYR A 390 -9.22 -8.06 -8.83
C TYR A 390 -9.03 -8.66 -7.43
N CYS A 391 -9.80 -8.19 -6.45
CA CYS A 391 -9.89 -8.77 -5.11
C CYS A 391 -11.29 -9.36 -4.93
N PRO A 392 -11.43 -10.68 -4.70
CA PRO A 392 -12.73 -11.30 -4.44
C PRO A 392 -13.59 -10.53 -3.41
N ALA A 393 -14.89 -10.41 -3.68
CA ALA A 393 -15.84 -9.60 -2.89
C ALA A 393 -16.11 -10.13 -1.47
N ASP A 394 -15.49 -11.24 -1.08
CA ASP A 394 -15.46 -11.87 0.25
C ASP A 394 -14.15 -11.59 1.02
N LYS A 395 -13.04 -11.25 0.36
CA LYS A 395 -11.75 -10.86 0.97
C LYS A 395 -11.70 -9.39 1.44
N THR A 396 -12.41 -9.04 2.52
CA THR A 396 -12.59 -7.62 2.97
C THR A 396 -11.39 -7.04 3.71
N TRP A 397 -10.50 -7.90 4.21
CA TRP A 397 -9.25 -7.53 4.89
C TRP A 397 -8.11 -7.21 3.91
N LEU A 398 -8.23 -7.62 2.65
CA LEU A 398 -7.40 -7.13 1.55
C LEU A 398 -8.02 -5.83 1.06
N TYR A 399 -7.27 -4.73 1.03
CA TYR A 399 -7.81 -3.45 0.58
C TYR A 399 -8.32 -3.59 -0.87
N ARG A 400 -9.61 -3.29 -1.07
CA ARG A 400 -10.28 -3.40 -2.36
C ARG A 400 -10.42 -2.03 -2.99
N THR A 401 -10.16 -1.95 -4.29
CA THR A 401 -10.74 -0.88 -5.10
C THR A 401 -11.63 -1.39 -6.22
N ASN A 402 -11.83 -2.70 -6.37
CA ASN A 402 -12.59 -3.26 -7.48
C ASN A 402 -14.12 -3.02 -7.41
N THR A 403 -14.58 -2.16 -6.50
CA THR A 403 -15.91 -1.57 -6.59
C THR A 403 -15.89 -0.03 -6.64
N TRP A 404 -14.75 0.63 -6.44
CA TRP A 404 -14.69 2.09 -6.32
C TRP A 404 -13.27 2.66 -6.56
N PHE A 405 -12.65 2.42 -7.72
CA PHE A 405 -11.65 3.37 -8.24
C PHE A 405 -12.40 4.67 -8.55
N TYR A 406 -12.56 5.49 -7.51
CA TYR A 406 -13.53 6.55 -7.49
C TYR A 406 -12.86 7.85 -7.91
N ILE A 407 -13.15 8.25 -9.15
CA ILE A 407 -12.59 9.43 -9.81
C ILE A 407 -13.56 10.58 -9.58
N CYS A 408 -13.09 11.71 -9.02
CA CYS A 408 -13.92 12.90 -8.82
C CYS A 408 -13.47 14.09 -9.66
N GLY A 409 -14.44 14.75 -10.30
CA GLY A 409 -14.18 15.92 -11.14
C GLY A 409 -13.46 15.56 -12.44
N PRO A 410 -12.80 16.53 -13.10
CA PRO A 410 -12.11 16.34 -14.38
C PRO A 410 -10.75 15.61 -14.19
N THR A 411 -10.74 14.46 -13.53
CA THR A 411 -9.53 13.71 -13.15
C THR A 411 -9.32 12.44 -13.94
N VAL A 412 -10.12 12.19 -14.98
CA VAL A 412 -9.97 11.02 -15.86
C VAL A 412 -8.56 10.93 -16.44
N ASP A 413 -7.94 12.04 -16.82
CA ASP A 413 -6.56 12.02 -17.33
C ASP A 413 -5.52 11.73 -16.25
N HIS A 414 -5.80 12.11 -14.99
CA HIS A 414 -4.95 11.76 -13.86
C HIS A 414 -5.04 10.28 -13.54
N ALA A 415 -6.26 9.74 -13.58
CA ALA A 415 -6.53 8.32 -13.49
C ALA A 415 -5.87 7.52 -14.61
N LYS A 416 -5.97 7.94 -15.87
CA LYS A 416 -5.27 7.27 -16.99
C LYS A 416 -3.78 7.20 -16.75
N LYS A 417 -3.15 8.34 -16.45
CA LYS A 417 -1.71 8.36 -16.12
C LYS A 417 -1.38 7.52 -14.89
N TYR A 418 -2.24 7.47 -13.88
CA TYR A 418 -2.05 6.56 -12.74
C TYR A 418 -2.03 5.10 -13.21
N LEU A 419 -2.99 4.70 -14.04
CA LEU A 419 -3.05 3.34 -14.59
C LEU A 419 -1.80 3.04 -15.43
N ASP A 420 -1.38 3.96 -16.28
CA ASP A 420 -0.25 3.75 -17.20
C ASP A 420 1.10 3.64 -16.49
N TYR A 421 1.30 4.36 -15.37
CA TYR A 421 2.61 4.44 -14.70
C TYR A 421 2.73 3.64 -13.41
N LEU A 422 1.63 3.51 -12.68
CA LEU A 422 1.63 2.97 -11.31
C LEU A 422 0.83 1.68 -11.18
N LEU A 423 -0.07 1.37 -12.13
CA LEU A 423 -0.80 0.11 -12.12
C LEU A 423 -0.11 -1.00 -12.94
N TRP A 424 0.34 -0.71 -14.17
CA TRP A 424 0.79 -1.75 -15.12
C TRP A 424 2.30 -1.78 -15.35
#